data_AF-A0A973D7M2-F1
#
_entry.id   AF-A0A973D7M2-F1
#
_cell.length_a   1.000
_cell.length_b   1.000
_cell.length_c   1.000
_cell.angle_alpha   90.00
_cell.angle_beta   90.00
_cell.angle_gamma   90.00
#
_symmetry.space_group_name_H-M   'P 1'
#
loop_
_entity.id
_entity.type
_entity.pdbx_description
1 polymer ?
#
loop_
_entity_poly.entity_id
_entity_poly.type
_entity_poly.pdbx_seq_one_letter_code
_entity_poly.pdbx_strand_id
1 'polypeptide(L)'
;MMLLLGIVLVGISPLLSAFALGEEDRLLVDISLSTMLCCGLFLGSFTAASNLGDEIRRRTVMVLLSKPVSRTTVLLGKFSGITFSLTMAQISWMATLLLAVRHRTIHSQFVEDQAPVLWLGLAALALSLIGAALAHRKGRNFPSTLSKYCAITLFLAAVISWSWAPDGSFRLPWSELDPNILWAMVLVHEGVLILGSVALAASTRLPTPATIALSLGTLFCGVIVGSLTRGTSWSRWIPDLQRLWISDGLIRGGELSLATAAWATLWALLIMAAVLALAAALFSRRDVG
;
A
#
# COMPACT_ATOMS: atom_id res chain seq x y z
N MET A 1 -13.54 -5.27 -0.15
CA MET A 1 -14.01 -4.19 0.75
C MET A 1 -12.89 -3.19 1.02
N MET A 2 -11.77 -3.58 1.66
CA MET A 2 -10.66 -2.66 1.98
C MET A 2 -10.14 -1.86 0.78
N LEU A 3 -10.03 -2.47 -0.40
CA LEU A 3 -9.65 -1.77 -1.64
C LEU A 3 -10.57 -0.58 -1.95
N LEU A 4 -11.89 -0.81 -1.98
CA LEU A 4 -12.86 0.24 -2.27
C LEU A 4 -12.90 1.30 -1.17
N LEU A 5 -12.80 0.88 0.10
CA LEU A 5 -12.73 1.79 1.23
C LEU A 5 -11.53 2.73 1.10
N GLY A 6 -10.34 2.22 0.77
CA GLY A 6 -9.16 3.05 0.58
C GLY A 6 -9.30 4.00 -0.62
N ILE A 7 -9.91 3.57 -1.73
CA ILE A 7 -10.17 4.46 -2.88
C ILE A 7 -11.11 5.60 -2.47
N VAL A 8 -12.19 5.30 -1.75
CA VAL A 8 -13.16 6.31 -1.30
C VAL A 8 -12.51 7.30 -0.33
N LEU A 9 -11.76 6.80 0.66
CA LEU A 9 -11.12 7.65 1.66
C LEU A 9 -10.02 8.54 1.06
N VAL A 10 -9.20 8.00 0.14
CA VAL A 10 -8.21 8.80 -0.60
C VAL A 10 -8.90 9.78 -1.56
N GLY A 11 -9.98 9.37 -2.22
CA GLY A 11 -10.73 10.25 -3.13
C GLY A 11 -11.45 11.41 -2.43
N ILE A 12 -11.81 11.26 -1.15
CA ILE A 12 -12.44 12.31 -0.33
C ILE A 12 -11.38 13.20 0.35
N SER A 13 -10.10 12.82 0.37
CA SER A 13 -9.04 13.61 1.03
C SER A 13 -8.95 15.08 0.56
N PRO A 14 -9.21 15.44 -0.72
CA PRO A 14 -9.28 16.84 -1.15
C PRO A 14 -10.47 17.62 -0.58
N LEU A 15 -11.49 16.98 -0.03
CA LEU A 15 -12.55 17.70 0.69
C LEU A 15 -12.11 17.98 2.13
N LEU A 16 -11.39 17.03 2.73
CA LEU A 16 -10.91 17.15 4.11
C LEU A 16 -9.78 18.17 4.25
N SER A 17 -8.84 18.20 3.31
CA SER A 17 -7.74 19.16 3.40
C SER A 17 -8.16 20.61 3.10
N ALA A 18 -9.41 20.86 2.68
CA ALA A 18 -9.88 22.22 2.33
C ALA A 18 -10.13 23.03 3.60
N PHE A 19 -10.31 22.33 4.72
CA PHE A 19 -10.43 22.92 6.05
C PHE A 19 -9.07 23.33 6.64
N ALA A 20 -7.95 22.96 6.01
CA ALA A 20 -6.61 23.34 6.46
C ALA A 20 -6.16 24.62 5.75
N LEU A 21 -6.32 25.75 6.43
CA LEU A 21 -5.91 27.06 5.92
C LEU A 21 -4.37 27.12 5.79
N GLY A 22 -3.86 27.05 4.55
CA GLY A 22 -2.45 27.30 4.21
C GLY A 22 -1.51 26.09 4.10
N GLU A 23 -1.93 24.89 4.48
CA GLU A 23 -1.12 23.64 4.37
C GLU A 23 -1.87 22.50 3.64
N GLU A 24 -2.76 22.90 2.75
CA GLU A 24 -3.66 22.07 1.96
C GLU A 24 -3.03 20.84 1.29
N ASP A 25 -1.96 21.03 0.52
CA ASP A 25 -1.31 19.96 -0.25
C ASP A 25 -0.60 18.95 0.66
N ARG A 26 0.03 19.45 1.72
CA ARG A 26 0.74 18.62 2.70
C ARG A 26 -0.24 17.72 3.45
N LEU A 27 -1.35 18.28 3.91
CA LEU A 27 -2.36 17.53 4.64
C LEU A 27 -3.04 16.50 3.73
N LEU A 28 -3.32 16.83 2.47
CA LEU A 28 -3.88 15.89 1.49
C LEU A 28 -2.99 14.65 1.35
N VAL A 29 -1.69 14.85 1.13
CA VAL A 29 -0.73 13.76 0.96
C VAL A 29 -0.62 12.94 2.24
N ASP A 30 -0.48 13.58 3.41
CA ASP A 30 -0.32 12.88 4.69
C ASP A 30 -1.55 12.02 5.06
N ILE A 31 -2.77 12.56 4.91
CA ILE A 31 -4.02 11.81 5.13
C ILE A 31 -4.11 10.61 4.17
N SER A 32 -3.75 10.82 2.90
CA SER A 32 -3.85 9.79 1.88
C SER A 32 -2.84 8.67 2.10
N LEU A 33 -1.59 9.00 2.42
CA LEU A 33 -0.55 8.04 2.81
C LEU A 33 -0.97 7.26 4.07
N SER A 34 -1.62 7.91 5.04
CA SER A 34 -2.07 7.29 6.30
C SER A 34 -3.19 6.28 6.03
N THR A 35 -4.11 6.68 5.16
CA THR A 35 -5.19 5.83 4.68
C THR A 35 -4.66 4.61 3.96
N MET A 36 -3.68 4.78 3.08
CA MET A 36 -3.03 3.68 2.34
C MET A 36 -2.33 2.70 3.27
N LEU A 37 -1.55 3.20 4.25
CA LEU A 37 -0.88 2.36 5.24
C LEU A 37 -1.88 1.56 6.07
N CYS A 38 -2.92 2.22 6.57
CA CYS A 38 -3.96 1.61 7.39
C CYS A 38 -4.76 0.55 6.61
N CYS A 39 -5.29 0.91 5.44
CA CYS A 39 -6.03 -0.04 4.59
C CYS A 39 -5.15 -1.21 4.12
N GLY A 40 -3.88 -0.92 3.82
CA GLY A 40 -2.88 -1.92 3.44
C GLY A 40 -2.58 -2.90 4.57
N LEU A 41 -2.44 -2.42 5.81
CA LEU A 41 -2.24 -3.26 6.99
C LEU A 41 -3.38 -4.26 7.15
N PHE A 42 -4.63 -3.78 7.12
CA PHE A 42 -5.79 -4.67 7.28
C PHE A 42 -5.90 -5.64 6.11
N LEU A 43 -5.79 -5.15 4.86
CA LEU A 43 -5.83 -5.99 3.68
C LEU A 43 -4.76 -7.08 3.72
N GLY A 44 -3.52 -6.72 4.07
CA GLY A 44 -2.40 -7.66 4.19
C GLY A 44 -2.61 -8.68 5.30
N SER A 45 -3.07 -8.22 6.47
CA SER A 45 -3.33 -9.09 7.62
C SER A 45 -4.42 -10.12 7.34
N PHE A 46 -5.54 -9.71 6.74
CA PHE A 46 -6.61 -10.62 6.35
C PHE A 46 -6.17 -11.58 5.24
N THR A 47 -5.41 -11.09 4.26
CA THR A 47 -4.93 -11.91 3.14
C THR A 47 -3.94 -12.97 3.65
N ALA A 48 -3.03 -12.61 4.55
CA ALA A 48 -2.10 -13.55 5.18
C ALA A 48 -2.83 -14.61 6.04
N ALA A 49 -3.75 -14.16 6.89
CA ALA A 49 -4.48 -15.05 7.79
C ALA A 49 -5.37 -16.07 7.03
N SER A 50 -6.04 -15.64 5.95
CA SER A 50 -6.89 -16.51 5.13
C SER A 50 -6.10 -17.46 4.22
N ASN A 51 -4.95 -17.02 3.67
CA ASN A 51 -4.16 -17.87 2.78
C ASN A 51 -3.29 -18.89 3.52
N LEU A 52 -2.75 -18.58 4.70
CA LEU A 52 -1.89 -19.51 5.43
C LEU A 52 -2.55 -20.00 6.73
N GLY A 53 -3.06 -19.08 7.54
CA GLY A 53 -3.66 -19.41 8.83
C GLY A 53 -4.83 -20.39 8.72
N ASP A 54 -5.73 -20.16 7.77
CA ASP A 54 -6.90 -21.03 7.58
C ASP A 54 -6.56 -22.37 6.92
N GLU A 55 -5.60 -22.41 5.99
CA GLU A 55 -5.13 -23.68 5.41
C GLU A 55 -4.46 -24.56 6.47
N ILE A 56 -3.65 -23.98 7.37
CA ILE A 56 -3.04 -24.73 8.47
C ILE A 56 -4.13 -25.28 9.38
N ARG A 57 -5.15 -24.46 9.71
CA ARG A 57 -6.26 -24.85 10.57
C ARG A 57 -7.11 -25.98 9.97
N ARG A 58 -7.32 -25.95 8.66
CA ARG A 58 -8.08 -26.96 7.90
C ARG A 58 -7.24 -28.19 7.53
N ARG A 59 -5.97 -28.26 7.96
CA ARG A 59 -5.00 -29.34 7.64
C ARG A 59 -4.76 -29.53 6.14
N THR A 60 -5.18 -28.60 5.28
CA THR A 60 -5.01 -28.73 3.82
C THR A 60 -3.55 -28.49 3.40
N VAL A 61 -2.77 -27.75 4.18
CA VAL A 61 -1.31 -27.57 3.94
C VAL A 61 -0.56 -28.90 3.95
N MET A 62 -1.01 -29.88 4.74
CA MET A 62 -0.37 -31.19 4.84
C MET A 62 -0.42 -31.96 3.50
N VAL A 63 -1.46 -31.74 2.69
CA VAL A 63 -1.59 -32.32 1.35
C VAL A 63 -0.57 -31.73 0.37
N LEU A 64 -0.14 -30.49 0.59
CA LEU A 64 0.91 -29.87 -0.22
C LEU A 64 2.31 -30.34 0.20
N LEU A 65 2.51 -30.56 1.50
CA LEU A 65 3.78 -31.03 2.09
C LEU A 65 4.03 -32.53 1.87
N SER A 66 3.05 -33.30 1.39
CA SER A 66 3.27 -34.69 0.95
C SER A 66 4.02 -34.78 -0.38
N LYS A 67 4.12 -33.67 -1.12
CA LYS A 67 5.03 -33.53 -2.27
C LYS A 67 6.42 -33.06 -1.78
N PRO A 68 7.52 -33.40 -2.47
CA PRO A 68 8.89 -33.04 -2.06
C PRO A 68 9.19 -31.55 -2.28
N VAL A 69 8.36 -30.67 -1.69
CA VAL A 69 8.48 -29.21 -1.76
C VAL A 69 8.96 -28.71 -0.40
N SER A 70 10.02 -27.92 -0.40
CA SER A 70 10.55 -27.35 0.85
C SER A 70 9.51 -26.43 1.51
N ARG A 71 9.42 -26.46 2.84
CA ARG A 71 8.55 -25.58 3.62
C ARG A 71 8.81 -24.09 3.32
N THR A 72 10.06 -23.73 3.07
CA THR A 72 10.48 -22.37 2.70
C THR A 72 9.93 -21.96 1.34
N THR A 73 9.92 -22.87 0.35
CA THR A 73 9.34 -22.60 -0.98
C THR A 73 7.85 -22.32 -0.91
N VAL A 74 7.10 -23.08 -0.08
CA VAL A 74 5.67 -22.84 0.14
C VAL A 74 5.42 -21.47 0.76
N LEU A 75 6.22 -21.10 1.77
CA LEU A 75 6.10 -19.82 2.46
C LEU A 75 6.42 -18.64 1.53
N LEU A 76 7.51 -18.73 0.76
CA LEU A 76 7.89 -17.70 -0.22
C LEU A 76 6.84 -17.55 -1.31
N GLY A 77 6.27 -18.65 -1.81
CA GLY A 77 5.17 -18.61 -2.79
C GLY A 77 3.94 -17.87 -2.25
N LYS A 78 3.58 -18.11 -0.98
CA LYS A 78 2.48 -17.40 -0.31
C LYS A 78 2.79 -15.92 -0.11
N PHE A 79 4.01 -15.60 0.31
CA PHE A 79 4.43 -14.20 0.45
C PHE A 79 4.39 -13.45 -0.89
N SER A 80 4.86 -14.07 -1.98
CA SER A 80 4.78 -13.48 -3.32
C SER A 80 3.34 -13.23 -3.77
N GLY A 81 2.42 -14.15 -3.47
CA GLY A 81 0.99 -13.96 -3.75
C GLY A 81 0.37 -12.82 -2.94
N ILE A 82 0.70 -12.71 -1.66
CA ILE A 82 0.27 -11.61 -0.78
C ILE A 82 0.83 -10.28 -1.28
N THR A 83 2.13 -10.25 -1.58
CA THR A 83 2.83 -9.08 -2.12
C THR A 83 2.15 -8.60 -3.41
N PHE A 84 1.92 -9.51 -4.36
CA PHE A 84 1.23 -9.18 -5.61
C PHE A 84 -0.17 -8.59 -5.38
N SER A 85 -0.95 -9.20 -4.48
CA SER A 85 -2.29 -8.71 -4.13
C SER A 85 -2.25 -7.32 -3.49
N LEU A 86 -1.27 -7.07 -2.61
CA LEU A 86 -1.07 -5.77 -1.96
C LEU A 86 -0.60 -4.71 -2.95
N THR A 87 0.32 -5.04 -3.85
CA THR A 87 0.81 -4.12 -4.89
C THR A 87 -0.31 -3.70 -5.84
N MET A 88 -1.20 -4.61 -6.26
CA MET A 88 -2.36 -4.23 -7.08
C MET A 88 -3.32 -3.26 -6.38
N ALA A 89 -3.59 -3.49 -5.09
CA ALA A 89 -4.39 -2.56 -4.30
C ALA A 89 -3.68 -1.21 -4.13
N GLN A 90 -2.37 -1.24 -3.86
CA GLN A 90 -1.58 -0.04 -3.67
C GLN A 90 -1.51 0.81 -4.93
N ILE A 91 -1.30 0.22 -6.11
CA ILE A 91 -1.32 0.94 -7.40
C ILE A 91 -2.66 1.66 -7.59
N SER A 92 -3.77 1.04 -7.20
CA SER A 92 -5.10 1.66 -7.29
C SER A 92 -5.22 2.91 -6.40
N TRP A 93 -4.76 2.82 -5.14
CA TRP A 93 -4.77 3.94 -4.21
C TRP A 93 -3.77 5.03 -4.60
N MET A 94 -2.59 4.64 -5.06
CA MET A 94 -1.57 5.53 -5.60
C MET A 94 -2.12 6.36 -6.75
N ALA A 95 -2.76 5.71 -7.73
CA ALA A 95 -3.39 6.41 -8.84
C ALA A 95 -4.51 7.36 -8.40
N THR A 96 -5.28 6.97 -7.39
CA THR A 96 -6.32 7.84 -6.80
C THR A 96 -5.72 9.08 -6.13
N LEU A 97 -4.60 8.93 -5.41
CA LEU A 97 -3.86 10.07 -4.84
C LEU A 97 -3.32 11.00 -5.94
N LEU A 98 -2.76 10.46 -7.02
CA LEU A 98 -2.27 11.30 -8.13
C LEU A 98 -3.41 12.10 -8.78
N LEU A 99 -4.60 11.50 -8.93
CA LEU A 99 -5.79 12.22 -9.39
C LEU A 99 -6.23 13.30 -8.39
N ALA A 100 -6.20 12.99 -7.09
CA ALA A 100 -6.55 13.91 -6.01
C ALA A 100 -5.62 15.13 -5.96
N VAL A 101 -4.30 14.92 -6.08
CA VAL A 101 -3.30 15.99 -6.14
C VAL A 101 -3.52 16.86 -7.38
N ARG A 102 -3.72 16.25 -8.55
CA ARG A 102 -3.95 16.99 -9.81
C ARG A 102 -5.20 17.86 -9.74
N HIS A 103 -6.29 17.36 -9.14
CA HIS A 103 -7.52 18.12 -8.98
C HIS A 103 -7.29 19.39 -8.12
N ARG A 104 -6.57 19.27 -7.00
CA ARG A 104 -6.25 20.40 -6.11
C ARG A 104 -5.34 21.44 -6.73
N THR A 105 -4.30 21.03 -7.46
CA THR A 105 -3.34 21.95 -8.09
C THR A 105 -4.00 22.93 -9.07
N ILE A 106 -5.22 22.65 -9.54
CA ILE A 106 -5.94 23.49 -10.51
C ILE A 106 -6.83 24.54 -9.80
N HIS A 107 -7.32 24.29 -8.58
CA HIS A 107 -8.22 25.21 -7.85
C HIS A 107 -7.52 26.41 -7.22
N SER A 108 -6.19 26.39 -7.06
CA SER A 108 -5.43 27.49 -6.44
C SER A 108 -5.21 28.70 -7.36
N GLN A 109 -5.61 28.61 -8.63
CA GLN A 109 -5.70 29.73 -9.55
C GLN A 109 -7.12 29.74 -10.11
N PHE A 110 -7.80 30.89 -10.10
CA PHE A 110 -9.17 31.10 -10.57
C PHE A 110 -9.35 30.79 -12.08
N VAL A 111 -9.15 29.55 -12.49
CA VAL A 111 -9.41 29.01 -13.81
C VAL A 111 -10.53 28.01 -13.63
N GLU A 112 -11.65 28.24 -14.31
CA GLU A 112 -12.83 27.40 -14.24
C GLU A 112 -12.45 25.91 -14.36
N ASP A 113 -12.86 25.18 -13.34
CA ASP A 113 -12.74 23.75 -13.17
C ASP A 113 -13.39 23.06 -14.38
N GLN A 114 -12.60 22.80 -15.43
CA GLN A 114 -12.99 21.72 -16.30
C GLN A 114 -12.95 20.50 -15.40
N ALA A 115 -14.00 19.71 -15.41
CA ALA A 115 -14.17 18.59 -14.53
C ALA A 115 -13.49 17.27 -15.00
N PRO A 116 -12.51 17.20 -15.94
CA PRO A 116 -12.15 15.92 -16.53
C PRO A 116 -11.44 15.04 -15.51
N VAL A 117 -10.73 15.56 -14.50
CA VAL A 117 -10.01 14.71 -13.53
C VAL A 117 -10.97 13.87 -12.69
N LEU A 118 -12.01 14.49 -12.13
CA LEU A 118 -13.03 13.79 -11.35
C LEU A 118 -13.85 12.85 -12.23
N TRP A 119 -14.28 13.30 -13.42
CA TRP A 119 -15.01 12.45 -14.36
C TRP A 119 -14.18 11.27 -14.85
N LEU A 120 -12.89 11.45 -15.13
CA LEU A 120 -11.97 10.38 -15.51
C LEU A 120 -11.79 9.38 -14.36
N GLY A 121 -11.59 9.86 -13.13
CA GLY A 121 -11.49 9.00 -11.95
C GLY A 121 -12.76 8.17 -11.72
N LEU A 122 -13.94 8.82 -11.78
CA LEU A 122 -15.23 8.16 -11.64
C LEU A 122 -15.51 7.19 -12.78
N ALA A 123 -15.21 7.56 -14.03
CA ALA A 123 -15.35 6.69 -15.19
C ALA A 123 -14.43 5.47 -15.10
N ALA A 124 -13.18 5.65 -14.65
CA ALA A 124 -12.23 4.56 -14.45
C ALA A 124 -12.70 3.60 -13.35
N LEU A 125 -13.27 4.11 -12.26
CA LEU A 125 -13.86 3.30 -11.19
C LEU A 125 -15.10 2.56 -11.69
N ALA A 126 -16.01 3.23 -12.40
CA ALA A 126 -17.21 2.62 -12.98
C ALA A 126 -16.83 1.52 -13.99
N LEU A 127 -15.87 1.77 -14.88
CA LEU A 127 -15.37 0.79 -15.84
C LEU A 127 -14.75 -0.42 -15.13
N SER A 128 -14.02 -0.20 -14.04
CA SER A 128 -13.46 -1.30 -13.25
C SER A 128 -14.53 -2.17 -12.59
N LEU A 129 -15.60 -1.55 -12.06
CA LEU A 129 -16.73 -2.24 -11.43
C LEU A 129 -17.55 -3.01 -12.46
N ILE A 130 -17.88 -2.38 -13.59
CA ILE A 130 -18.61 -3.01 -14.70
C ILE A 130 -17.79 -4.17 -15.24
N GLY A 131 -16.51 -3.95 -15.53
CA GLY A 131 -15.61 -4.99 -16.01
C GLY A 131 -15.52 -6.17 -15.03
N ALA A 132 -15.37 -5.89 -13.74
CA ALA A 132 -15.30 -6.92 -12.71
C ALA A 132 -16.62 -7.70 -12.59
N ALA A 133 -17.76 -7.01 -12.67
CA ALA A 133 -19.08 -7.64 -12.66
C ALA A 133 -19.30 -8.54 -13.88
N LEU A 134 -18.92 -8.09 -15.08
CA LEU A 134 -18.99 -8.88 -16.31
C LEU A 134 -18.05 -10.10 -16.26
N ALA A 135 -16.84 -9.94 -15.73
CA ALA A 135 -15.91 -11.04 -15.54
C ALA A 135 -16.42 -12.05 -14.48
N HIS A 136 -17.11 -11.57 -13.45
CA HIS A 136 -17.73 -12.42 -12.45
C HIS A 136 -18.86 -13.28 -13.06
N ARG A 137 -19.67 -12.72 -13.97
CA ARG A 137 -20.65 -13.47 -14.76
C ARG A 137 -20.01 -14.59 -15.61
N LYS A 138 -18.73 -14.46 -15.96
CA LYS A 138 -17.94 -15.49 -16.67
C LYS A 138 -17.25 -16.50 -15.72
N GLY A 139 -17.61 -16.52 -14.44
CA GLY A 139 -17.07 -17.45 -13.44
C GLY A 139 -15.76 -17.03 -12.78
N ARG A 140 -15.26 -15.80 -13.00
CA ARG A 140 -14.05 -15.30 -12.33
C ARG A 140 -14.35 -14.76 -10.92
N ASN A 141 -13.34 -14.82 -10.05
CA ASN A 141 -13.44 -14.26 -8.69
C ASN A 141 -13.54 -12.73 -8.74
N PHE A 142 -14.65 -12.18 -8.23
CA PHE A 142 -14.94 -10.75 -8.27
C PHE A 142 -13.85 -9.90 -7.58
N PRO A 143 -13.41 -10.18 -6.33
CA PRO A 143 -12.46 -9.31 -5.64
C PRO A 143 -11.08 -9.22 -6.32
N SER A 144 -10.57 -10.36 -6.82
CA SER A 144 -9.28 -10.41 -7.52
C SER A 144 -9.36 -9.67 -8.87
N THR A 145 -10.46 -9.85 -9.60
CA THR A 145 -10.64 -9.18 -10.89
C THR A 145 -10.84 -7.68 -10.73
N LEU A 146 -11.63 -7.27 -9.73
CA LEU A 146 -11.83 -5.86 -9.40
C LEU A 146 -10.51 -5.18 -9.06
N SER A 147 -9.69 -5.79 -8.20
CA SER A 147 -8.39 -5.21 -7.83
C SER A 147 -7.48 -4.98 -9.04
N LYS A 148 -7.41 -5.95 -9.97
CA LYS A 148 -6.64 -5.80 -11.20
C LYS A 148 -7.20 -4.70 -12.10
N TYR A 149 -8.52 -4.65 -12.27
CA TYR A 149 -9.15 -3.66 -13.13
C TYR A 149 -9.04 -2.25 -12.56
N CYS A 150 -9.25 -2.06 -11.25
CA CYS A 150 -9.00 -0.77 -10.59
C CYS A 150 -7.55 -0.33 -10.76
N ALA A 151 -6.58 -1.23 -10.55
CA ALA A 151 -5.17 -0.91 -10.68
C ALA A 151 -4.84 -0.40 -12.09
N ILE A 152 -5.39 -1.04 -13.13
CA ILE A 152 -5.14 -0.67 -14.52
C ILE A 152 -5.89 0.62 -14.88
N THR A 153 -7.21 0.67 -14.67
CA THR A 153 -8.03 1.79 -15.16
C THR A 153 -7.74 3.09 -14.41
N LEU A 154 -7.55 3.05 -13.09
CA LEU A 154 -7.20 4.25 -12.32
C LEU A 154 -5.80 4.73 -12.64
N PHE A 155 -4.84 3.82 -12.81
CA PHE A 155 -3.49 4.19 -13.22
C PHE A 155 -3.48 4.86 -14.60
N LEU A 156 -4.21 4.29 -15.57
CA LEU A 156 -4.38 4.91 -16.89
C LEU A 156 -5.06 6.28 -16.77
N ALA A 157 -6.11 6.40 -15.95
CA ALA A 157 -6.77 7.69 -15.73
C ALA A 157 -5.82 8.73 -15.13
N ALA A 158 -4.95 8.34 -14.18
CA ALA A 158 -3.93 9.21 -13.63
C ALA A 158 -2.92 9.63 -14.71
N VAL A 159 -2.37 8.69 -15.48
CA VAL A 159 -1.44 9.00 -16.57
C VAL A 159 -2.06 9.95 -17.59
N ILE A 160 -3.29 9.68 -18.02
CA ILE A 160 -4.07 10.56 -18.91
C ILE A 160 -4.21 11.94 -18.26
N SER A 161 -4.70 12.02 -17.04
CA SER A 161 -4.93 13.29 -16.34
C SER A 161 -3.67 14.15 -16.17
N TRP A 162 -2.50 13.53 -16.03
CA TRP A 162 -1.21 14.22 -15.92
C TRP A 162 -0.55 14.48 -17.29
N SER A 163 -1.03 13.83 -18.36
CA SER A 163 -0.51 14.05 -19.72
C SER A 163 -1.13 15.25 -20.43
N TRP A 164 -2.33 15.68 -20.01
CA TRP A 164 -3.01 16.84 -20.57
C TRP A 164 -2.97 18.02 -19.60
N ALA A 165 -2.43 19.14 -20.06
CA ALA A 165 -2.50 20.40 -19.34
C ALA A 165 -3.84 21.12 -19.61
N PRO A 166 -4.25 22.06 -18.74
CA PRO A 166 -5.52 22.79 -18.90
C PRO A 166 -5.62 23.58 -20.22
N ASP A 167 -4.48 23.91 -20.82
CA ASP A 167 -4.35 24.56 -22.14
C ASP A 167 -4.58 23.59 -23.31
N GLY A 168 -4.85 22.30 -23.05
CA GLY A 168 -5.00 21.25 -24.05
C GLY A 168 -3.67 20.74 -24.61
N SER A 169 -2.52 21.26 -24.15
CA SER A 169 -1.21 20.79 -24.57
C SER A 169 -0.89 19.41 -23.95
N PHE A 170 -0.20 18.58 -24.73
CA PHE A 170 0.33 17.32 -24.24
C PHE A 170 1.66 17.57 -23.53
N ARG A 171 1.76 17.12 -22.27
CA ARG A 171 2.97 17.17 -21.45
C ARG A 171 3.30 15.77 -20.95
N LEU A 172 4.57 15.53 -20.64
CA LEU A 172 4.96 14.25 -20.05
C LEU A 172 4.49 14.20 -18.58
N PRO A 173 3.84 13.11 -18.12
CA PRO A 173 3.27 13.02 -16.76
C PRO A 173 4.24 13.32 -15.62
N TRP A 174 5.52 13.03 -15.82
CA TRP A 174 6.59 13.18 -14.82
C TRP A 174 7.25 14.57 -14.84
N SER A 175 6.84 15.48 -15.72
CA SER A 175 7.46 16.81 -15.82
C SER A 175 7.03 17.77 -14.72
N GLU A 176 5.78 17.70 -14.27
CA GLU A 176 5.20 18.58 -13.23
C GLU A 176 5.02 17.86 -11.89
N LEU A 177 5.31 16.57 -11.85
CA LEU A 177 5.02 15.74 -10.70
C LEU A 177 6.19 15.78 -9.71
N ASP A 178 5.91 16.22 -8.47
CA ASP A 178 6.91 16.25 -7.42
C ASP A 178 7.45 14.83 -7.14
N PRO A 179 8.76 14.57 -7.38
CA PRO A 179 9.37 13.27 -7.12
C PRO A 179 9.23 12.82 -5.67
N ASN A 180 9.12 13.76 -4.72
CA ASN A 180 8.98 13.45 -3.30
C ASN A 180 7.67 12.70 -3.01
N ILE A 181 6.59 13.04 -3.72
CA ILE A 181 5.29 12.37 -3.58
C ILE A 181 5.40 10.92 -4.04
N LEU A 182 6.05 10.65 -5.18
CA LEU A 182 6.26 9.27 -5.65
C LEU A 182 7.05 8.44 -4.65
N TRP A 183 8.15 8.99 -4.13
CA TRP A 183 8.96 8.31 -3.14
C TRP A 183 8.18 8.03 -1.85
N ALA A 184 7.38 8.98 -1.38
CA ALA A 184 6.54 8.77 -0.21
C ALA A 184 5.54 7.62 -0.43
N MET A 185 4.93 7.54 -1.62
CA MET A 185 4.01 6.45 -1.96
C MET A 185 4.72 5.09 -2.03
N VAL A 186 5.93 5.04 -2.61
CA VAL A 186 6.74 3.81 -2.68
C VAL A 186 7.13 3.33 -1.28
N LEU A 187 7.57 4.24 -0.41
CA LEU A 187 7.99 3.86 0.95
C LEU A 187 6.81 3.44 1.84
N VAL A 188 5.64 4.06 1.67
CA VAL A 188 4.41 3.58 2.31
C VAL A 188 4.04 2.19 1.80
N HIS A 189 4.26 1.91 0.50
CA HIS A 189 4.06 0.56 -0.02
C HIS A 189 4.97 -0.46 0.66
N GLU A 190 6.25 -0.14 0.81
CA GLU A 190 7.21 -0.99 1.51
C GLU A 190 6.82 -1.21 2.98
N GLY A 191 6.34 -0.17 3.66
CA GLY A 191 5.80 -0.30 5.03
C GLY A 191 4.63 -1.28 5.10
N VAL A 192 3.71 -1.24 4.14
CA VAL A 192 2.63 -2.22 4.01
C VAL A 192 3.15 -3.63 3.75
N LEU A 193 4.21 -3.79 2.95
CA LEU A 193 4.82 -5.10 2.70
C LEU A 193 5.55 -5.67 3.93
N ILE A 194 6.23 -4.83 4.72
CA ILE A 194 6.79 -5.23 6.02
C ILE A 194 5.68 -5.77 6.92
N LEU A 195 4.58 -5.01 7.07
CA LEU A 195 3.44 -5.45 7.87
C LEU A 195 2.80 -6.72 7.32
N GLY A 196 2.73 -6.87 5.99
CA GLY A 196 2.30 -8.10 5.32
C GLY A 196 3.20 -9.30 5.62
N SER A 197 4.52 -9.10 5.68
CA SER A 197 5.49 -10.15 6.05
C SER A 197 5.32 -10.57 7.52
N VAL A 198 5.09 -9.61 8.41
CA VAL A 198 4.81 -9.85 9.84
C VAL A 198 3.49 -10.60 10.00
N ALA A 199 2.45 -10.19 9.29
CA ALA A 199 1.17 -10.88 9.29
C ALA A 199 1.29 -12.34 8.80
N LEU A 200 2.07 -12.57 7.75
CA LEU A 200 2.35 -13.93 7.26
C LEU A 200 3.09 -14.74 8.33
N ALA A 201 4.13 -14.19 8.94
CA ALA A 201 4.88 -14.83 10.02
C ALA A 201 3.96 -15.19 11.20
N ALA A 202 3.12 -14.25 11.63
CA ALA A 202 2.16 -14.44 12.70
C ALA A 202 1.15 -15.56 12.39
N SER A 203 0.62 -15.57 11.16
CA SER A 203 -0.38 -16.55 10.71
C SER A 203 0.14 -18.01 10.71
N THR A 204 1.47 -18.21 10.77
CA THR A 204 2.07 -19.54 10.92
C THR A 204 1.73 -20.21 12.24
N ARG A 205 1.33 -19.46 13.28
CA ARG A 205 1.08 -19.98 14.65
C ARG A 205 -0.16 -19.39 15.31
N LEU A 206 -0.53 -18.16 14.97
CA LEU A 206 -1.59 -17.42 15.64
C LEU A 206 -2.92 -17.50 14.85
N PRO A 207 -4.07 -17.42 15.55
CA PRO A 207 -5.37 -17.25 14.89
C PRO A 207 -5.49 -15.86 14.23
N THR A 208 -6.49 -15.69 13.36
CA THR A 208 -6.71 -14.46 12.59
C THR A 208 -6.78 -13.19 13.45
N PRO A 209 -7.53 -13.14 14.57
CA PRO A 209 -7.57 -11.94 15.41
C PRO A 209 -6.19 -11.58 15.99
N ALA A 210 -5.43 -12.57 16.43
CA ALA A 210 -4.09 -12.37 16.98
C ALA A 210 -3.06 -11.95 15.90
N THR A 211 -3.22 -12.42 14.66
CA THR A 211 -2.40 -11.99 13.52
C THR A 211 -2.61 -10.50 13.21
N ILE A 212 -3.86 -10.04 13.22
CA ILE A 212 -4.20 -8.64 13.02
C ILE A 212 -3.67 -7.79 14.18
N ALA A 213 -3.91 -8.24 15.42
CA ALA A 213 -3.42 -7.56 16.61
C ALA A 213 -1.89 -7.42 16.62
N LEU A 214 -1.15 -8.46 16.22
CA LEU A 214 0.31 -8.40 16.13
C LEU A 214 0.79 -7.44 15.04
N SER A 215 0.13 -7.42 13.88
CA SER A 215 0.47 -6.52 12.78
C SER A 215 0.22 -5.06 13.17
N LEU A 216 -0.92 -4.80 13.83
CA LEU A 216 -1.26 -3.49 14.38
C LEU A 216 -0.30 -3.08 15.51
N GLY A 217 0.01 -3.99 16.42
CA GLY A 217 0.99 -3.77 17.48
C GLY A 217 2.38 -3.46 16.92
N THR A 218 2.78 -4.11 15.83
CA THR A 218 4.05 -3.83 15.14
C THR A 218 4.07 -2.42 14.56
N LEU A 219 2.97 -1.97 13.96
CA LEU A 219 2.82 -0.59 13.49
C LEU A 219 3.03 0.41 14.63
N PHE A 220 2.27 0.28 15.73
CA PHE A 220 2.36 1.22 16.85
C PHE A 220 3.70 1.17 17.57
N CYS A 221 4.25 -0.03 17.81
CA CYS A 221 5.59 -0.18 18.39
C CYS A 221 6.63 0.49 17.49
N GLY A 222 6.57 0.29 16.17
CA GLY A 222 7.48 0.95 15.24
C GLY A 222 7.41 2.48 15.30
N VAL A 223 6.20 3.04 15.41
CA VAL A 223 5.99 4.50 15.55
C VAL A 223 6.53 5.02 16.89
N ILE A 224 6.21 4.34 17.99
CA ILE A 224 6.63 4.75 19.34
C ILE A 224 8.15 4.67 19.47
N VAL A 225 8.75 3.56 19.06
CA VAL A 225 10.20 3.33 19.12
C VAL A 225 10.94 4.31 18.21
N GLY A 226 10.41 4.56 17.00
CA GLY A 226 10.91 5.60 16.12
C GLY A 226 10.98 6.94 16.83
N SER A 227 9.85 7.39 17.37
CA SER A 227 9.72 8.66 18.08
C SER A 227 10.72 8.81 19.25
N LEU A 228 10.85 7.76 20.07
CA LEU A 228 11.76 7.76 21.22
C LEU A 228 13.25 7.74 20.84
N THR A 229 13.60 7.15 19.71
CA THR A 229 15.00 6.96 19.29
C THR A 229 15.49 8.05 18.34
N ARG A 230 14.62 8.98 17.91
CA ARG A 230 14.98 10.13 17.05
C ARG A 230 16.19 10.88 17.63
N GLY A 231 17.21 11.10 16.80
CA GLY A 231 18.43 11.83 17.18
C GLY A 231 19.52 11.00 17.87
N THR A 232 19.28 9.72 18.18
CA THR A 232 20.30 8.82 18.74
C THR A 232 21.06 8.07 17.64
N SER A 233 22.34 7.71 17.89
CA SER A 233 23.12 6.88 16.96
C SER A 233 22.53 5.47 16.76
N TRP A 234 21.70 5.00 17.69
CA TRP A 234 21.07 3.67 17.66
C TRP A 234 19.85 3.58 16.75
N SER A 235 19.26 4.72 16.36
CA SER A 235 18.12 4.79 15.43
C SER A 235 18.36 4.10 14.08
N ARG A 236 19.63 3.84 13.72
CA ARG A 236 20.03 3.11 12.50
C ARG A 236 19.79 1.60 12.56
N TRP A 237 19.73 1.03 13.75
CA TRP A 237 19.76 -0.43 13.96
C TRP A 237 18.41 -1.01 14.41
N ILE A 238 17.44 -0.16 14.75
CA ILE A 238 16.15 -0.57 15.32
C ILE A 238 15.07 -0.52 14.23
N PRO A 239 14.09 -1.46 14.23
CA PRO A 239 12.91 -1.42 13.37
C PRO A 239 12.05 -0.15 13.62
N ASP A 240 12.39 0.94 12.95
CA ASP A 240 11.66 2.21 12.96
C ASP A 240 10.82 2.37 11.68
N LEU A 241 9.51 2.12 11.78
CA LEU A 241 8.58 2.33 10.67
C LEU A 241 8.42 3.82 10.30
N GLN A 242 8.77 4.75 11.19
CA GLN A 242 8.78 6.18 10.86
C GLN A 242 9.87 6.51 9.82
N ARG A 243 10.89 5.67 9.66
CA ARG A 243 11.90 5.82 8.61
C ARG A 243 11.29 5.78 7.21
N LEU A 244 10.21 5.01 7.03
CA LEU A 244 9.46 4.93 5.77
C LEU A 244 8.40 6.03 5.65
N TRP A 245 8.17 6.79 6.72
CA TRP A 245 7.15 7.82 6.82
C TRP A 245 7.76 9.21 6.54
N ILE A 246 7.85 9.59 5.27
CA ILE A 246 8.55 10.81 4.85
C ILE A 246 7.64 12.05 4.80
N SER A 247 6.36 11.95 5.13
CA SER A 247 5.48 13.13 5.13
C SER A 247 6.03 14.23 6.06
N ASP A 248 6.61 13.88 7.22
CA ASP A 248 7.31 14.82 8.11
C ASP A 248 8.44 15.62 7.42
N GLY A 249 9.16 14.98 6.48
CA GLY A 249 10.25 15.59 5.71
C GLY A 249 9.74 16.48 4.56
N LEU A 250 8.69 16.04 3.87
CA LEU A 250 7.98 16.85 2.87
C LEU A 250 7.33 18.09 3.51
N ILE A 251 6.75 17.95 4.71
CA ILE A 251 6.12 19.04 5.47
C ILE A 251 7.15 20.11 5.86
N ARG A 252 8.42 19.74 6.06
CA ARG A 252 9.49 20.70 6.39
C ARG A 252 10.20 21.28 5.17
N GLY A 253 9.77 20.95 3.95
CA GLY A 253 10.40 21.41 2.70
C GLY A 253 11.78 20.80 2.43
N GLY A 254 12.08 19.64 3.04
CA GLY A 254 13.33 18.94 2.77
C GLY A 254 13.25 18.16 1.45
N GLU A 255 14.24 18.32 0.58
CA GLU A 255 14.37 17.49 -0.63
C GLU A 255 14.80 16.07 -0.24
N LEU A 256 14.10 15.07 -0.76
CA LEU A 256 14.52 13.68 -0.62
C LEU A 256 15.73 13.40 -1.52
N SER A 257 16.91 13.29 -0.91
CA SER A 257 18.06 12.73 -1.62
C SER A 257 17.75 11.28 -2.01
N LEU A 258 18.00 10.93 -3.28
CA LEU A 258 17.85 9.56 -3.79
C LEU A 258 18.60 8.53 -2.94
N ALA A 259 19.72 8.93 -2.32
CA ALA A 259 20.47 8.08 -1.39
C ALA A 259 19.66 7.72 -0.12
N THR A 260 18.88 8.66 0.40
CA THR A 260 18.05 8.43 1.60
C THR A 260 16.89 7.49 1.31
N ALA A 261 16.22 7.66 0.16
CA ALA A 261 15.17 6.77 -0.30
C ALA A 261 15.71 5.35 -0.57
N ALA A 262 16.84 5.24 -1.28
CA ALA A 262 17.48 3.95 -1.55
C ALA A 262 17.90 3.22 -0.27
N TRP A 263 18.40 3.96 0.73
CA TRP A 263 18.74 3.38 2.03
C TRP A 263 17.49 2.89 2.79
N ALA A 264 16.40 3.65 2.75
CA ALA A 264 15.14 3.25 3.36
C ALA A 264 14.57 1.98 2.70
N THR A 265 14.63 1.89 1.37
CA THR A 265 14.26 0.68 0.61
C THR A 265 15.13 -0.53 0.95
N LEU A 266 16.46 -0.36 0.98
CA LEU A 266 17.35 -1.45 1.37
C LEU A 266 17.04 -1.94 2.78
N TRP A 267 16.82 -1.03 3.71
CA TRP A 267 16.44 -1.35 5.07
C TRP A 267 15.11 -2.10 5.15
N ALA A 268 14.09 -1.69 4.37
CA ALA A 268 12.81 -2.38 4.31
C ALA A 268 12.94 -3.81 3.78
N LEU A 269 13.75 -4.01 2.73
CA LEU A 269 14.06 -5.33 2.17
C LEU A 269 14.76 -6.24 3.18
N LEU A 270 15.72 -5.70 3.95
CA LEU A 270 16.42 -6.45 4.99
C LEU A 270 15.46 -6.87 6.13
N ILE A 271 14.55 -6.00 6.54
CA ILE A 271 13.53 -6.35 7.54
C ILE A 271 12.59 -7.42 7.02
N MET A 272 12.07 -7.28 5.79
CA MET A 272 11.23 -8.31 5.18
C MET A 272 11.95 -9.66 5.11
N ALA A 273 13.22 -9.67 4.70
CA ALA A 273 14.02 -10.89 4.66
C ALA A 273 14.19 -11.52 6.05
N ALA A 274 14.48 -10.72 7.08
CA ALA A 274 14.61 -11.18 8.45
C ALA A 274 13.29 -11.77 9.00
N VAL A 275 12.17 -11.09 8.75
CA VAL A 275 10.83 -11.56 9.17
C VAL A 275 10.44 -12.84 8.44
N LEU A 276 10.74 -12.96 7.15
CA LEU A 276 10.49 -14.18 6.38
C LEU A 276 11.38 -15.35 6.82
N ALA A 277 12.64 -15.09 7.16
CA ALA A 277 13.52 -16.09 7.74
C ALA A 277 12.99 -16.59 9.10
N LEU A 278 12.52 -15.67 9.95
CA LEU A 278 11.85 -16.02 11.21
C LEU A 278 10.58 -16.84 10.95
N ALA A 279 9.74 -16.45 9.99
CA ALA A 279 8.55 -17.18 9.60
C ALA A 279 8.88 -18.62 9.13
N ALA A 280 9.95 -18.79 8.33
CA ALA A 280 10.41 -20.10 7.89
C ALA A 280 10.88 -20.97 9.07
N ALA A 281 11.61 -20.39 10.04
CA ALA A 281 12.04 -21.08 11.25
C ALA A 281 10.86 -21.45 12.18
N LEU A 282 9.87 -20.58 12.31
CA LEU A 282 8.66 -20.85 13.08
C LEU A 282 7.81 -21.96 12.47
N PHE A 283 7.75 -22.00 11.13
CA PHE A 283 6.99 -22.98 10.37
C PHE A 283 7.69 -24.35 10.27
N SER A 284 9.02 -24.41 10.30
CA SER A 284 9.77 -25.67 10.32
C SER A 284 9.62 -26.42 11.65
N ARG A 285 9.59 -25.70 12.77
CA ARG A 285 9.43 -26.27 14.13
C ARG A 285 7.99 -26.63 14.49
N ARG A 286 7.02 -26.37 13.61
CA ARG A 286 5.63 -26.74 13.86
C ARG A 286 5.46 -28.20 13.44
N ASP A 287 5.21 -29.06 14.42
CA ASP A 287 4.75 -30.42 14.18
C ASP A 287 3.35 -30.33 13.58
N VAL A 288 3.30 -30.51 12.27
CA VAL A 288 2.05 -30.70 11.53
C VAL A 288 1.77 -32.20 11.61
N GLY A 289 1.27 -32.65 12.76
CA GLY A 289 0.71 -33.97 13.04
C GLY A 289 -0.71 -33.84 13.58
#